data_AF-A0A6J6M829-F1
#
_entry.id   AF-A0A6J6M829-F1
#
_cell.length_a   1.000
_cell.length_b   1.000
_cell.length_c   1.000
_cell.angle_alpha   90.00
_cell.angle_beta   90.00
_cell.angle_gamma   90.00
#
_symmetry.space_group_name_H-M   'P 1'
#
loop_
_entity.id
_entity.type
_entity.pdbx_description
1 polymer ?
#
loop_
_entity_poly.entity_id
_entity_poly.type
_entity_poly.pdbx_seq_one_letter_code
_entity_poly.pdbx_strand_id
1 'polypeptide(L)'
;MHGADPNWGRVAMAIGKCSNYTDIDQEKVVIRFGTQEVYPSQVDEAGLVKLSQYMKGEDVLIHVSLQTGTAQTTVWGCDLTDGYVRINADYTT
;
A
#
# COMPACT_ATOMS: atom_id res chain seq x y z
N MET A 1 0.56 -6.43 -3.93
CA MET A 1 1.86 -6.74 -4.54
C MET A 1 1.76 -8.06 -5.29
N HIS A 2 1.46 -9.19 -4.63
CA HIS A 2 1.07 -10.41 -5.35
C HIS A 2 -0.12 -10.14 -6.28
N GLY A 3 0.02 -10.49 -7.56
CA GLY A 3 -0.94 -10.20 -8.63
C GLY A 3 -0.74 -8.86 -9.36
N ALA A 4 0.25 -8.04 -8.97
CA ALA A 4 0.57 -6.74 -9.56
C ALA A 4 -0.64 -5.77 -9.68
N ASP A 5 -1.65 -5.95 -8.81
CA ASP A 5 -2.83 -5.10 -8.70
C ASP A 5 -2.54 -3.93 -7.74
N PRO A 6 -2.60 -2.66 -8.20
CA PRO A 6 -2.37 -1.48 -7.37
C PRO A 6 -3.59 -1.19 -6.47
N ASN A 7 -3.89 -2.12 -5.55
CA ASN A 7 -5.05 -2.08 -4.68
C ASN A 7 -4.87 -1.12 -3.49
N TRP A 8 -4.87 0.18 -3.76
CA TRP A 8 -4.76 1.22 -2.74
C TRP A 8 -5.94 1.21 -1.75
N GLY A 9 -7.09 0.67 -2.13
CA GLY A 9 -8.23 0.49 -1.23
C GLY A 9 -7.89 -0.38 -0.02
N ARG A 10 -7.01 -1.39 -0.17
CA ARG A 10 -6.49 -2.18 0.97
C ARG A 10 -5.57 -1.35 1.88
N VAL A 11 -4.81 -0.41 1.32
CA VAL A 11 -3.97 0.51 2.11
C VAL A 11 -4.85 1.47 2.90
N ALA A 12 -5.87 2.05 2.27
CA ALA A 12 -6.86 2.90 2.94
C ALA A 12 -7.59 2.14 4.08
N MET A 13 -8.02 0.91 3.84
CA MET A 13 -8.60 0.05 4.87
C MET A 13 -7.62 -0.23 6.03
N ALA A 14 -6.33 -0.45 5.73
CA ALA A 14 -5.32 -0.65 6.74
C ALA A 14 -5.11 0.59 7.63
N ILE A 15 -5.11 1.79 7.05
CA ILE A 15 -5.08 3.05 7.79
C ILE A 15 -6.33 3.18 8.68
N GLY A 16 -7.52 2.88 8.13
CA GLY A 16 -8.79 2.95 8.85
C GLY A 16 -8.92 1.99 10.05
N LYS A 17 -8.12 0.91 10.10
CA LYS A 17 -8.05 0.03 11.29
C LYS A 17 -7.49 0.73 12.52
N CYS A 18 -6.81 1.86 12.37
CA CYS A 18 -6.30 2.70 13.45
C CYS A 18 -7.42 3.57 14.06
N SER A 19 -8.59 2.99 14.35
CA SER A 19 -9.81 3.72 14.73
C SER A 19 -9.73 4.48 16.06
N ASN A 20 -8.71 4.21 16.88
CA ASN A 20 -8.48 4.92 18.14
C ASN A 20 -7.85 6.31 17.93
N TYR A 21 -7.35 6.60 16.73
CA TYR A 21 -6.73 7.88 16.37
C TYR A 21 -7.75 8.75 15.65
N THR A 22 -8.33 9.71 16.36
CA THR A 22 -9.42 10.57 15.87
C THR A 22 -8.94 11.76 15.03
N ASP A 23 -7.64 12.01 15.00
CA ASP A 23 -7.01 13.07 14.21
C ASP A 23 -6.79 12.69 12.75
N ILE A 24 -6.92 11.39 12.41
CA ILE A 24 -6.81 10.91 11.03
C ILE A 24 -8.07 11.29 10.25
N ASP A 25 -7.93 12.27 9.38
CA ASP A 25 -8.97 12.75 8.48
C ASP A 25 -8.78 12.13 7.08
N GLN A 26 -9.72 11.27 6.68
CA GLN A 26 -9.66 10.57 5.39
C GLN A 26 -9.55 11.52 4.19
N GLU A 27 -10.14 12.71 4.26
CA GLU A 27 -10.11 13.67 3.15
C GLU A 27 -8.72 14.28 2.94
N LYS A 28 -7.86 14.20 3.95
CA LYS A 28 -6.47 14.68 3.91
C LYS A 28 -5.46 13.58 3.66
N VAL A 29 -5.85 12.31 3.80
CA VAL A 29 -4.96 11.19 3.57
C VAL A 29 -4.49 11.20 2.12
N VAL A 30 -3.19 10.99 1.92
CA VAL A 30 -2.61 10.83 0.60
C VAL A 30 -1.89 9.50 0.53
N ILE A 31 -2.18 8.71 -0.50
CA ILE A 31 -1.53 7.41 -0.77
C ILE A 31 -0.84 7.47 -2.12
N ARG A 32 0.42 7.02 -2.17
CA ARG A 32 1.20 6.92 -3.40
C ARG A 32 1.89 5.55 -3.50
N PHE A 33 1.97 5.04 -4.72
CA PHE A 33 2.87 3.95 -5.08
C PHE A 33 4.01 4.51 -5.90
N GLY A 34 5.24 4.38 -5.41
CA GLY A 34 6.38 5.10 -5.95
C GLY A 34 6.11 6.60 -5.93
N THR A 35 6.13 7.23 -7.10
CA THR A 35 5.84 8.66 -7.26
C THR A 35 4.40 8.97 -7.62
N GLN A 36 3.59 7.96 -7.96
CA GLN A 36 2.24 8.15 -8.47
C GLN A 36 1.22 8.17 -7.32
N GLU A 37 0.47 9.27 -7.22
CA GLU A 37 -0.65 9.40 -6.29
C GLU A 37 -1.86 8.61 -6.78
N VAL A 38 -2.47 7.88 -5.85
CA VAL A 38 -3.62 6.99 -6.12
C VAL A 38 -4.81 7.28 -5.22
N TYR A 39 -4.63 8.15 -4.23
CA TYR A 39 -5.68 8.67 -3.37
C TYR A 39 -5.24 10.04 -2.83
N PRO A 40 -6.12 11.07 -2.81
CA PRO A 40 -7.53 11.03 -3.21
C PRO A 40 -7.76 11.16 -4.72
N SER A 41 -6.71 11.46 -5.48
CA SER A 41 -6.78 11.63 -6.95
C SER A 41 -7.19 10.34 -7.66
N GLN A 42 -8.06 10.46 -8.66
CA GLN A 42 -8.38 9.32 -9.53
C GLN A 42 -7.23 9.05 -10.48
N VAL A 43 -6.97 7.76 -10.71
CA VAL A 43 -5.99 7.29 -11.67
C VAL A 43 -6.71 6.91 -12.96
N ASP A 44 -6.28 7.48 -14.08
CA ASP A 44 -6.79 7.12 -15.39
C ASP A 44 -6.22 5.77 -15.87
N GLU A 45 -6.73 5.27 -17.00
CA GLU A 45 -6.32 3.97 -17.53
C GLU A 45 -4.81 3.91 -17.82
N ALA A 46 -4.23 4.99 -18.36
CA ALA A 46 -2.80 5.09 -18.62
C ALA A 46 -1.97 5.03 -17.31
N GLY A 47 -2.45 5.70 -16.26
CA GLY A 47 -1.87 5.64 -14.93
C GLY A 47 -1.98 4.25 -14.29
N LEU A 48 -3.07 3.52 -14.51
CA LEU A 48 -3.21 2.14 -14.02
C LEU A 48 -2.21 1.20 -14.71
N VAL A 49 -1.98 1.36 -16.02
CA VAL A 49 -0.96 0.59 -16.74
C VAL A 49 0.44 0.86 -16.18
N LYS A 50 0.78 2.13 -15.93
CA LYS A 50 2.06 2.51 -15.33
C LYS A 50 2.22 1.94 -13.92
N LEU A 51 1.18 2.00 -13.10
CA LEU A 51 1.18 1.41 -11.75
C LEU A 51 1.37 -0.10 -11.79
N SER A 52 0.65 -0.80 -12.66
CA SER A 52 0.79 -2.26 -12.79
C SER A 52 2.20 -2.66 -13.24
N GLN A 53 2.83 -1.87 -14.12
CA GLN A 53 4.24 -2.07 -14.47
C GLN A 53 5.17 -1.81 -13.28
N TYR A 54 4.94 -0.72 -12.53
CA TYR A 54 5.72 -0.40 -11.33
C TYR A 54 5.61 -1.49 -10.25
N MET A 55 4.42 -2.07 -10.04
CA MET A 55 4.19 -3.17 -9.10
C MET A 55 4.94 -4.48 -9.44
N LYS A 56 5.50 -4.60 -10.65
CA LYS A 56 6.33 -5.75 -11.05
C LYS A 56 7.81 -5.57 -10.72
N GLY A 57 8.21 -4.39 -10.22
CA GLY A 57 9.57 -4.16 -9.73
C GLY A 57 9.90 -5.02 -8.51
N GLU A 58 11.18 -5.18 -8.22
CA GLU A 58 11.65 -5.93 -7.04
C GLU A 58 11.25 -5.24 -5.73
N ASP A 59 11.33 -3.91 -5.71
CA ASP A 59 10.94 -3.09 -4.56
C ASP A 59 9.73 -2.22 -4.89
N VAL A 60 8.76 -2.22 -3.97
CA VAL A 60 7.57 -1.37 -4.05
C VAL A 60 7.53 -0.42 -2.87
N LEU A 61 7.64 0.88 -3.17
CA LEU A 61 7.47 1.93 -2.20
C LEU A 61 6.00 2.31 -2.08
N ILE A 62 5.46 2.23 -0.86
CA ILE A 62 4.14 2.74 -0.51
C ILE A 62 4.35 3.95 0.40
N HIS A 63 3.92 5.12 -0.07
CA HIS A 63 3.98 6.34 0.73
C HIS A 63 2.58 6.72 1.19
N VAL A 64 2.44 7.00 2.49
CA VAL A 64 1.19 7.46 3.10
C VAL A 64 1.48 8.73 3.88
N SER A 65 0.70 9.78 3.62
CA SER A 65 0.69 11.01 4.43
C SER A 65 -0.67 11.17 5.08
N LEU A 66 -0.70 11.36 6.40
CA LEU A 66 -1.92 11.56 7.19
C LEU A 66 -2.27 13.03 7.40
N GLN A 67 -1.34 13.95 7.14
CA GLN A 67 -1.50 15.40 7.36
C GLN A 67 -1.90 15.79 8.81
N THR A 68 -1.47 15.00 9.80
CA THR A 68 -1.75 15.25 11.23
C THR A 68 -0.56 15.84 12.00
N GLY A 69 0.59 16.00 11.34
CA GLY A 69 1.81 16.53 11.94
C GLY A 69 3.03 16.34 11.03
N THR A 70 4.23 16.41 11.61
CA THR A 70 5.52 16.29 10.88
C THR A 70 6.28 14.99 11.17
N ALA A 71 5.73 14.12 12.01
CA ALA A 71 6.35 12.84 12.32
C ALA A 71 6.37 11.93 11.09
N GLN A 72 7.48 11.22 10.92
CA GLN A 72 7.68 10.28 9.81
C GLN A 72 8.36 9.01 10.31
N THR A 73 7.98 7.87 9.74
CA THR A 73 8.61 6.58 9.99
C THR A 73 8.55 5.72 8.74
N THR A 74 9.48 4.78 8.62
CA THR A 74 9.55 3.83 7.50
C THR A 74 9.59 2.42 8.08
N VAL A 75 8.71 1.56 7.57
CA VAL A 75 8.67 0.13 7.90
C VAL A 75 8.92 -0.68 6.64
N TRP A 76 9.48 -1.88 6.82
CA TRP A 76 9.79 -2.81 5.74
C TRP A 76 8.97 -4.07 5.88
N GLY A 77 8.61 -4.66 4.75
CA GLY A 77 7.91 -5.93 4.68
C GLY A 77 8.12 -6.55 3.31
N CYS A 78 7.43 -7.66 3.06
CA CYS A 78 7.44 -8.34 1.78
C CYS A 78 6.01 -8.69 1.37
N ASP A 79 5.85 -9.12 0.12
CA ASP A 79 4.59 -9.66 -0.35
C ASP A 79 4.31 -11.05 0.24
N LEU A 80 3.03 -11.34 0.44
CA LEU A 80 2.59 -12.66 0.86
C LEU A 80 2.38 -13.52 -0.39
N THR A 81 3.27 -14.49 -0.59
CA THR A 81 3.30 -15.36 -1.77
C THR A 81 2.68 -16.73 -1.52
N ASP A 82 2.21 -17.41 -2.56
CA ASP A 82 1.79 -18.81 -2.46
C ASP A 82 2.96 -19.71 -1.99
N GLY A 83 4.21 -19.31 -2.28
CA GLY A 83 5.41 -19.96 -1.77
C GLY A 83 5.52 -19.88 -0.25
N TYR A 84 5.17 -18.74 0.36
CA TYR A 84 5.11 -18.61 1.82
C TYR A 84 4.06 -19.56 2.42
N VAL A 85 2.88 -19.64 1.81
CA VAL A 85 1.81 -20.52 2.28
C VAL A 85 2.25 -21.98 2.23
N ARG A 86 2.91 -22.40 1.14
CA ARG A 86 3.40 -23.77 0.95
C ARG A 86 4.50 -24.15 1.94
N ILE A 87 5.48 -23.26 2.16
CA ILE A 87 6.59 -23.50 3.10
C ILE A 87 6.09 -23.68 4.53
N ASN A 88 5.13 -22.84 4.97
CA ASN A 88 4.61 -22.89 6.35
C ASN A 88 3.48 -23.91 6.55
N ALA A 89 2.88 -24.45 5.48
CA ALA A 89 1.88 -25.51 5.56
C ALA A 89 2.51 -26.92 5.58
N ASP A 90 3.63 -27.11 4.86
CA ASP A 90 4.30 -28.41 4.75
C ASP A 90 5.27 -28.69 5.92
N TYR A 91 5.66 -27.65 6.69
CA TYR A 91 6.53 -27.78 7.86
C TYR A 91 5.87 -27.20 9.11
N THR A 92 5.89 -27.97 10.21
CA THR A 92 5.59 -27.42 11.54
C THR A 92 6.74 -26.48 11.90
N THR A 93 6.48 -25.17 11.86
CA THR A 93 7.41 -24.10 12.26
C THR A 93 6.79 -23.27 13.38
#